data_AF-A0AA88DVX7-F1
#
_entry.id   AF-A0AA88DVX7-F1
#
_cell.length_a   1.000
_cell.length_b   1.000
_cell.length_c   1.000
_cell.angle_alpha   90.00
_cell.angle_beta   90.00
_cell.angle_gamma   90.00
#
_symmetry.space_group_name_H-M   'P 1'
#
loop_
_entity.id
_entity.type
_entity.pdbx_description
1 polymer ?
#
loop_
_entity_poly.entity_id
_entity_poly.type
_entity_poly.pdbx_seq_one_letter_code
_entity_poly.pdbx_strand_id
1 'polypeptide(L)'
;MTSPKGFTLTNTNSCRLKFARRFLRSLMEIRRRQTNHNNLLSSSSSSSSSSSCLGDQIRKSSQRIKLAAYSSMAYAVGPRKAWARALLWKLKNRSSNRRRFVVRKTCLLGVKKKKKKRVHVNKVNYQSKGYERDNNFVEKTEKLRELVPGGKAMDICSLFEESAHFVKSLAMQVQVMQDISDQLSR
;
A
#
# COMPACT_ATOMS: atom_id res chain seq x y z
N MET A 1 19.41 -11.79 -37.12
CA MET A 1 19.36 -11.99 -35.65
C MET A 1 19.02 -10.67 -34.98
N THR A 2 17.75 -10.42 -34.67
CA THR A 2 17.31 -9.16 -34.06
C THR A 2 17.40 -9.27 -32.55
N SER A 3 18.38 -8.56 -31.97
CA SER A 3 18.57 -8.41 -30.54
C SER A 3 17.30 -7.85 -29.87
N PRO A 4 16.88 -8.33 -28.68
CA PRO A 4 15.70 -7.80 -28.01
C PRO A 4 15.97 -6.33 -27.65
N LYS A 5 15.18 -5.41 -28.21
CA LYS A 5 15.18 -3.99 -27.82
C LYS A 5 14.85 -3.94 -26.32
N GLY A 6 15.88 -3.80 -25.51
CA GLY A 6 15.74 -3.57 -24.07
C GLY A 6 14.92 -2.30 -23.82
N PHE A 7 14.14 -2.31 -22.73
CA PHE A 7 13.35 -1.18 -22.25
C PHE A 7 14.19 0.11 -22.16
N THR A 8 14.18 0.94 -23.20
CA THR A 8 14.82 2.26 -23.17
C THR A 8 13.86 3.27 -22.56
N LEU A 9 13.89 3.36 -21.22
CA LEU A 9 13.34 4.49 -20.45
C LEU A 9 14.24 5.73 -20.70
N THR A 10 14.33 6.20 -21.94
CA THR A 10 15.18 7.32 -22.33
C THR A 10 14.48 8.62 -21.93
N ASN A 11 15.04 9.29 -20.92
CA ASN A 11 14.62 10.59 -20.40
C ASN A 11 13.38 10.59 -19.48
N THR A 12 13.48 9.85 -18.37
CA THR A 12 12.56 10.00 -17.24
C THR A 12 13.33 10.51 -16.03
N ASN A 13 12.90 11.62 -15.42
CA ASN A 13 13.46 12.16 -14.16
C ASN A 13 13.84 11.04 -13.17
N SER A 14 14.94 11.18 -12.44
CA SER A 14 15.46 10.16 -11.49
C SER A 14 14.37 9.55 -10.59
N CYS A 15 13.39 10.35 -10.17
CA CYS A 15 12.22 9.87 -9.42
C CYS A 15 11.27 8.99 -10.25
N ARG A 16 10.91 9.36 -11.48
CA ARG A 16 10.03 8.56 -12.35
C ARG A 16 10.65 7.18 -12.63
N LEU A 17 11.95 7.15 -12.91
CA LEU A 17 12.70 5.90 -13.09
C LEU A 17 12.69 5.02 -11.83
N LYS A 18 12.84 5.62 -10.64
CA LYS A 18 12.75 4.88 -9.35
C LYS A 18 11.37 4.27 -9.17
N PHE A 19 10.30 5.03 -9.43
CA PHE A 19 8.92 4.52 -9.37
C PHE A 19 8.72 3.35 -10.33
N ALA A 20 9.08 3.52 -11.60
CA ALA A 20 8.96 2.48 -12.64
C ALA A 20 9.74 1.21 -12.29
N ARG A 21 11.03 1.33 -11.96
CA ARG A 21 11.87 0.18 -11.60
C ARG A 21 11.32 -0.57 -10.39
N ARG A 22 10.85 0.13 -9.36
CA ARG A 22 10.26 -0.50 -8.17
C ARG A 22 8.91 -1.14 -8.47
N PHE A 23 8.12 -0.54 -9.36
CA PHE A 23 6.83 -1.09 -9.79
C PHE A 23 7.00 -2.40 -10.55
N LEU A 24 7.86 -2.43 -11.56
CA LEU A 24 8.19 -3.64 -12.31
C LEU A 24 8.75 -4.74 -11.41
N ARG A 25 9.66 -4.39 -10.49
CA ARG A 25 10.18 -5.33 -9.49
C ARG A 25 9.06 -5.92 -8.62
N SER A 26 8.11 -5.09 -8.18
CA SER A 26 6.97 -5.52 -7.38
C SER A 26 6.04 -6.45 -8.16
N LEU A 27 5.81 -6.20 -9.44
CA LEU A 27 5.02 -7.08 -10.32
C LEU A 27 5.72 -8.43 -10.53
N MET A 28 7.04 -8.43 -10.76
CA MET A 28 7.81 -9.68 -10.87
C MET A 28 7.73 -10.52 -9.60
N GLU A 29 7.82 -9.90 -8.41
CA GLU A 29 7.67 -10.60 -7.13
C GLU A 29 6.28 -11.21 -6.95
N ILE A 30 5.23 -10.51 -7.40
CA ILE A 30 3.85 -11.02 -7.34
C ILE A 30 3.68 -12.20 -8.30
N ARG A 31 4.16 -12.09 -9.53
CA ARG A 31 4.08 -13.15 -10.54
C ARG A 31 4.79 -14.43 -10.05
N ARG A 32 5.98 -14.29 -9.46
CA ARG A 32 6.72 -15.42 -8.87
C ARG A 32 5.96 -16.13 -7.74
N ARG A 33 5.17 -15.39 -6.95
CA ARG A 33 4.33 -16.00 -5.90
C ARG A 33 3.11 -16.73 -6.46
N GLN A 34 2.57 -16.27 -7.59
CA GLN A 34 1.44 -16.93 -8.27
C GLN A 34 1.85 -18.25 -8.91
N THR A 35 2.98 -18.28 -9.61
CA THR A 35 3.50 -19.52 -10.22
C THR A 35 3.72 -20.60 -9.17
N ASN A 36 4.31 -20.23 -8.03
CA ASN A 36 4.54 -21.16 -6.93
C ASN A 36 3.24 -21.69 -6.30
N HIS A 37 2.17 -20.87 -6.24
CA HIS A 37 0.87 -21.32 -5.73
C HIS A 37 0.15 -22.23 -6.73
N ASN A 38 0.23 -21.94 -8.03
CA ASN A 38 -0.42 -22.76 -9.05
C ASN A 38 0.26 -24.13 -9.16
N ASN A 39 1.60 -24.19 -9.10
CA ASN A 39 2.34 -25.46 -9.09
C ASN A 39 2.01 -26.34 -7.88
N LEU A 40 1.58 -25.75 -6.75
CA LEU A 40 1.16 -26.49 -5.56
C LEU A 40 -0.30 -26.94 -5.61
N LEU A 41 -1.16 -26.27 -6.39
CA LEU A 41 -2.59 -26.53 -6.48
C LEU A 41 -2.97 -27.46 -7.66
N SER A 42 -2.13 -27.53 -8.69
CA SER A 42 -2.28 -28.47 -9.82
C SER A 42 -2.23 -29.96 -9.41
N SER A 43 -1.87 -30.25 -8.16
CA SER A 43 -1.90 -31.61 -7.58
C SER A 43 -3.25 -31.98 -6.96
N SER A 44 -4.27 -31.12 -7.01
CA SER A 44 -5.58 -31.37 -6.38
C SER A 44 -6.71 -30.81 -7.25
N SER A 45 -7.04 -31.52 -8.32
CA SER A 45 -8.18 -31.22 -9.17
C SER A 45 -9.49 -31.67 -8.53
N SER A 46 -10.46 -30.74 -8.43
CA SER A 46 -11.87 -31.05 -8.66
C SER A 46 -12.66 -29.80 -9.07
N SER A 47 -13.68 -30.09 -9.85
CA SER A 47 -14.48 -29.29 -10.77
C SER A 47 -15.42 -28.26 -10.14
N SER A 48 -15.87 -27.35 -11.02
CA SER A 48 -17.11 -26.56 -11.04
C SER A 48 -17.05 -25.07 -10.63
N SER A 49 -17.65 -24.22 -11.48
CA SER A 49 -17.87 -22.75 -11.41
C SER A 49 -16.89 -21.85 -12.20
N SER A 50 -16.91 -21.94 -13.53
CA SER A 50 -16.02 -21.22 -14.46
C SER A 50 -16.25 -19.69 -14.57
N SER A 51 -17.46 -19.19 -14.31
CA SER A 51 -17.79 -17.77 -14.47
C SER A 51 -17.47 -16.94 -13.21
N SER A 52 -17.82 -17.45 -12.03
CA SER A 52 -17.47 -16.82 -10.74
C SER A 52 -15.96 -16.85 -10.49
N CYS A 53 -15.26 -17.89 -10.98
CA CYS A 53 -13.82 -17.99 -10.83
C CYS A 53 -13.05 -16.94 -11.64
N LEU A 54 -13.50 -16.58 -12.85
CA LEU A 54 -12.82 -15.58 -13.67
C LEU A 54 -12.92 -14.18 -13.04
N GLY A 55 -14.11 -13.76 -12.61
CA GLY A 55 -14.31 -12.49 -11.91
C GLY A 55 -13.49 -12.39 -10.63
N ASP A 56 -13.40 -13.47 -9.86
CA ASP A 56 -12.56 -13.54 -8.67
C ASP A 56 -11.06 -13.44 -8.98
N GLN A 57 -10.61 -14.04 -10.08
CA GLN A 57 -9.21 -13.96 -10.51
C GLN A 57 -8.83 -12.56 -10.95
N ILE A 58 -9.73 -11.86 -11.68
CA ILE A 58 -9.58 -10.45 -12.05
C ILE A 58 -9.54 -9.55 -10.80
N ARG A 59 -10.46 -9.75 -9.85
CA ARG A 59 -10.44 -8.98 -8.59
C ARG A 59 -9.13 -9.19 -7.82
N LYS A 60 -8.65 -10.44 -7.76
CA LYS A 60 -7.37 -10.79 -7.10
C LYS A 60 -6.17 -10.19 -7.84
N SER A 61 -6.14 -10.19 -9.17
CA SER A 61 -5.05 -9.58 -9.96
C SER A 61 -5.03 -8.06 -9.79
N SER A 62 -6.19 -7.40 -9.89
CA SER A 62 -6.32 -5.95 -9.67
C SER A 62 -5.88 -5.53 -8.27
N GLN A 63 -6.25 -6.30 -7.23
CA GLN A 63 -5.75 -6.04 -5.87
C GLN A 63 -4.23 -6.18 -5.76
N ARG A 64 -3.64 -7.19 -6.40
CA ARG A 64 -2.18 -7.39 -6.42
C ARG A 64 -1.47 -6.23 -7.12
N ILE A 65 -1.98 -5.77 -8.26
CA ILE A 65 -1.45 -4.61 -8.99
C ILE A 65 -1.53 -3.36 -8.11
N LYS A 66 -2.69 -3.12 -7.46
CA LYS A 66 -2.85 -2.00 -6.50
C LYS A 66 -1.84 -2.09 -5.35
N LEU A 67 -1.58 -3.29 -4.82
CA LEU A 67 -0.55 -3.48 -3.80
C LEU A 67 0.87 -3.23 -4.33
N ALA A 68 1.19 -3.66 -5.56
CA ALA A 68 2.47 -3.39 -6.19
C ALA A 68 2.68 -1.88 -6.36
N ALA A 69 1.68 -1.16 -6.86
CA ALA A 69 1.73 0.29 -7.04
C ALA A 69 1.96 1.03 -5.71
N TYR A 70 1.24 0.64 -4.65
CA TYR A 70 1.46 1.21 -3.32
C TYR A 70 2.83 0.85 -2.73
N SER A 71 3.32 -0.36 -2.99
CA SER A 71 4.66 -0.77 -2.53
C SER A 71 5.74 0.03 -3.26
N SER A 72 5.66 0.13 -4.58
CA SER A 72 6.65 0.83 -5.41
C SER A 72 6.72 2.30 -5.05
N MET A 73 5.57 2.95 -4.92
CA MET A 73 5.47 4.35 -4.51
C MET A 73 6.08 4.57 -3.12
N ALA A 74 5.73 3.74 -2.13
CA ALA A 74 6.26 3.89 -0.77
C ALA A 74 7.79 3.68 -0.70
N TYR A 75 8.32 2.70 -1.43
CA TYR A 75 9.77 2.45 -1.48
C TYR A 75 10.52 3.53 -2.28
N ALA A 76 9.90 4.13 -3.30
CA ALA A 76 10.52 5.18 -4.09
C ALA A 76 10.62 6.50 -3.32
N VAL A 77 9.60 6.82 -2.52
CA VAL A 77 9.59 8.01 -1.65
C VAL A 77 10.44 7.81 -0.39
N GLY A 78 10.43 6.60 0.16
CA GLY A 78 11.29 6.22 1.28
C GLY A 78 10.70 6.52 2.66
N PRO A 79 11.42 6.13 3.74
CA PRO A 79 10.88 6.10 5.10
C PRO A 79 10.76 7.47 5.76
N ARG A 80 11.30 8.54 5.15
CA ARG A 80 11.21 9.89 5.73
C ARG A 80 9.78 10.40 5.76
N LYS A 81 8.94 9.98 4.80
CA LYS A 81 7.53 10.35 4.75
C LYS A 81 6.69 9.43 5.62
N ALA A 82 5.86 10.02 6.47
CA ALA A 82 5.03 9.31 7.42
C ALA A 82 4.00 8.42 6.71
N TRP A 83 3.41 8.89 5.61
CA TRP A 83 2.48 8.06 4.84
C TRP A 83 3.17 6.86 4.19
N ALA A 84 4.42 7.00 3.74
CA ALA A 84 5.17 5.91 3.13
C ALA A 84 5.48 4.81 4.16
N ARG A 85 5.91 5.18 5.37
CA ARG A 85 6.10 4.25 6.49
C ARG A 85 4.80 3.53 6.86
N ALA A 86 3.70 4.27 6.97
CA ALA A 86 2.40 3.69 7.29
C ALA A 86 1.96 2.67 6.24
N LEU A 87 2.19 2.97 4.95
CA LEU A 87 1.88 2.09 3.84
C LEU A 87 2.73 0.82 3.86
N LEU A 88 4.05 0.94 4.05
CA LEU A 88 4.97 -0.19 4.20
C LEU A 88 4.62 -1.08 5.40
N TRP A 89 4.28 -0.47 6.54
CA TRP A 89 3.84 -1.19 7.72
C TRP A 89 2.56 -1.97 7.47
N LYS A 90 1.57 -1.36 6.78
CA LYS A 90 0.33 -2.02 6.36
C LYS A 90 0.60 -3.19 5.43
N LEU A 91 1.53 -3.05 4.47
CA LEU A 91 1.90 -4.10 3.52
C LEU A 91 2.61 -5.27 4.21
N LYS A 92 3.60 -5.01 5.07
CA LYS A 92 4.33 -6.04 5.84
C LYS A 92 3.39 -6.81 6.76
N ASN A 93 2.49 -6.11 7.44
CA ASN A 93 1.57 -6.73 8.39
C ASN A 93 0.40 -7.46 7.76
N ARG A 94 0.11 -7.30 6.46
CA ARG A 94 -0.94 -8.09 5.79
C ARG A 94 -0.67 -9.59 5.80
N SER A 95 0.60 -10.02 5.67
CA SER A 95 0.96 -11.45 5.77
C SER A 95 0.83 -11.96 7.22
N SER A 96 1.36 -11.20 8.19
CA SER A 96 1.25 -11.55 9.61
C SER A 96 -0.16 -11.42 10.20
N ASN A 97 -1.06 -10.60 9.63
CA ASN A 97 -2.47 -10.56 10.07
C ASN A 97 -3.29 -11.71 9.49
N ARG A 98 -2.97 -12.21 8.28
CA ARG A 98 -3.56 -13.48 7.80
C ARG A 98 -3.17 -14.63 8.72
N ARG A 99 -1.89 -14.72 9.13
CA ARG A 99 -1.46 -15.73 10.12
C ARG A 99 -2.02 -15.48 11.51
N ARG A 100 -2.09 -14.23 12.00
CA ARG A 100 -2.66 -13.92 13.33
C ARG A 100 -4.16 -14.18 13.43
N PHE A 101 -4.93 -14.05 12.34
CA PHE A 101 -6.35 -14.44 12.35
C PHE A 101 -6.54 -15.96 12.41
N VAL A 102 -5.68 -16.72 11.72
CA VAL A 102 -5.68 -18.20 11.79
C VAL A 102 -5.20 -18.70 13.15
N VAL A 103 -4.09 -18.14 13.67
CA VAL A 103 -3.52 -18.50 14.99
C VAL A 103 -4.42 -18.06 16.16
N ARG A 104 -5.22 -17.00 16.01
CA ARG A 104 -6.20 -16.59 17.04
C ARG A 104 -7.36 -17.58 17.19
N LYS A 105 -7.69 -18.36 16.15
CA LYS A 105 -8.68 -19.43 16.28
C LYS A 105 -8.11 -20.68 16.97
N THR A 106 -6.79 -20.87 16.97
CA THR A 106 -6.14 -22.04 17.59
C THR A 106 -5.49 -21.77 18.95
N CYS A 107 -5.21 -20.51 19.33
CA CYS A 107 -4.55 -20.19 20.60
C CYS A 107 -5.49 -19.47 21.59
N LEU A 108 -6.56 -20.14 22.02
CA LEU A 108 -7.31 -19.79 23.24
C LEU A 108 -6.65 -20.33 24.51
N LEU A 109 -5.45 -20.93 24.42
CA LEU A 109 -4.66 -21.36 25.56
C LEU A 109 -3.27 -20.71 25.52
N GLY A 110 -3.09 -19.73 26.40
CA GLY A 110 -1.81 -19.45 27.05
C GLY A 110 -0.72 -18.71 26.28
N VAL A 111 -0.75 -17.37 26.27
CA VAL A 111 0.45 -16.54 26.52
C VAL A 111 0.03 -15.25 27.22
N LYS A 112 0.35 -15.12 28.51
CA LYS A 112 0.24 -13.88 29.27
C LYS A 112 1.14 -12.82 28.62
N LYS A 113 0.55 -11.86 27.89
CA LYS A 113 1.31 -10.70 27.41
C LYS A 113 1.64 -9.80 28.60
N LYS A 114 2.94 -9.65 28.90
CA LYS A 114 3.44 -8.64 29.84
C LYS A 114 2.82 -7.28 29.49
N LYS A 115 2.04 -6.73 30.42
CA LYS A 115 1.47 -5.37 30.30
C LYS A 115 2.64 -4.39 30.21
N LYS A 116 2.88 -3.79 29.04
CA LYS A 116 3.75 -2.61 28.95
C LYS A 116 3.08 -1.53 29.80
N LYS A 117 3.76 -1.06 30.86
CA LYS A 117 3.35 0.14 31.62
C LYS A 117 3.08 1.25 30.61
N ARG A 118 1.82 1.67 30.51
CA ARG A 118 1.46 2.88 29.78
C ARG A 118 2.08 4.03 30.56
N VAL A 119 3.08 4.69 29.99
CA VAL A 119 3.44 6.04 30.44
C VAL A 119 2.18 6.86 30.27
N HIS A 120 1.67 7.39 31.38
CA HIS A 120 0.60 8.37 31.36
C HIS A 120 1.22 9.62 30.73
N VAL A 121 1.08 9.79 29.42
CA VAL A 121 1.32 11.09 28.81
C VAL A 121 0.20 11.95 29.35
N ASN A 122 0.53 12.86 30.27
CA ASN A 122 -0.37 13.94 30.66
C ASN A 122 -0.89 14.56 29.36
N LYS A 123 -2.16 14.29 29.07
CA LYS A 123 -2.86 14.92 27.96
C LYS A 123 -3.04 16.37 28.41
N VAL A 124 -2.04 17.19 28.16
CA VAL A 124 -2.12 18.64 28.38
C VAL A 124 -3.33 19.07 27.57
N ASN A 125 -4.40 19.42 28.26
CA ASN A 125 -5.64 19.86 27.67
C ASN A 125 -5.36 21.25 27.09
N TYR A 126 -4.88 21.30 25.85
CA TYR A 126 -4.91 22.52 25.05
C TYR A 126 -6.39 22.83 24.78
N GLN A 127 -7.07 23.40 25.77
CA GLN A 127 -8.23 24.24 25.52
C GLN A 127 -7.71 25.44 24.75
N SER A 128 -7.65 25.29 23.43
CA SER A 128 -7.32 26.38 22.54
C SER A 128 -8.43 27.42 22.67
N LYS A 129 -8.04 28.54 23.26
CA LYS A 129 -8.73 29.83 23.30
C LYS A 129 -9.46 30.11 21.97
N GLY A 130 -10.65 30.68 22.08
CA GLY A 130 -11.65 30.79 21.04
C GLY A 130 -11.16 31.27 19.68
N TYR A 131 -11.33 30.40 18.69
CA TYR A 131 -11.71 30.76 17.34
C TYR A 131 -12.93 29.89 17.05
N GLU A 132 -14.03 30.46 16.55
CA GLU A 132 -15.17 29.67 16.10
C GLU A 132 -14.66 28.67 15.06
N ARG A 133 -14.52 27.42 15.51
CA ARG A 133 -13.90 26.39 14.70
C ARG A 133 -14.97 25.99 13.70
N ASP A 134 -14.83 26.45 12.46
CA ASP A 134 -15.71 26.05 11.36
C ASP A 134 -15.88 24.52 11.42
N ASN A 135 -17.08 24.07 11.78
CA ASN A 135 -17.39 22.65 11.95
C ASN A 135 -17.06 21.87 10.67
N ASN A 136 -17.18 22.53 9.51
CA ASN A 136 -16.82 22.01 8.20
C ASN A 136 -15.31 21.76 8.07
N PHE A 137 -14.46 22.64 8.61
CA PHE A 137 -13.01 22.47 8.59
C PHE A 137 -12.57 21.26 9.41
N VAL A 138 -13.16 21.05 10.58
CA VAL A 138 -12.87 19.88 11.43
C VAL A 138 -13.28 18.60 10.72
N GLU A 139 -14.50 18.55 10.18
CA GLU A 139 -15.01 17.38 9.47
C GLU A 139 -14.15 17.02 8.24
N LYS A 140 -13.79 18.02 7.43
CA LYS A 140 -12.91 17.84 6.27
C LYS A 140 -11.52 17.35 6.68
N THR A 141 -10.98 17.87 7.78
CA THR A 141 -9.68 17.43 8.32
C THR A 141 -9.74 15.97 8.78
N GLU A 142 -10.80 15.56 9.46
CA GLU A 142 -11.00 14.16 9.86
C GLU A 142 -11.11 13.23 8.64
N LYS A 143 -11.88 13.62 7.61
CA LYS A 143 -11.93 12.87 6.34
C LYS A 143 -10.55 12.73 5.71
N LEU A 144 -9.74 13.79 5.72
CA LEU A 144 -8.37 13.76 5.19
C LEU A 144 -7.47 12.80 5.98
N ARG A 145 -7.60 12.74 7.32
CA ARG A 145 -6.87 11.78 8.17
C ARG A 145 -7.16 10.32 7.81
N GLU A 146 -8.34 10.04 7.26
CA GLU A 146 -8.73 8.69 6.83
C GLU A 146 -8.19 8.33 5.44
N LEU A 147 -8.07 9.32 4.55
CA LEU A 147 -7.58 9.14 3.19
C LEU A 147 -6.06 8.96 3.14
N VAL A 148 -5.31 9.75 3.92
CA VAL A 148 -3.85 9.72 3.94
C VAL A 148 -3.38 8.54 4.79
N PRO A 149 -2.52 7.65 4.26
CA PRO A 149 -1.96 6.57 5.06
C PRO A 149 -1.29 7.10 6.33
N GLY A 150 -1.75 6.66 7.51
CA GLY A 150 -1.21 7.13 8.79
C GLY A 150 -1.71 8.49 9.26
N GLY A 151 -2.61 9.15 8.52
CA GLY A 151 -3.13 10.49 8.82
C GLY A 151 -3.77 10.62 10.21
N LYS A 152 -4.40 9.56 10.73
CA LYS A 152 -5.00 9.54 12.08
C LYS A 152 -4.02 9.93 13.20
N ALA A 153 -2.72 9.69 13.03
CA ALA A 153 -1.70 10.01 14.03
C ALA A 153 -0.95 11.32 13.77
N MET A 154 -1.28 12.06 12.71
CA MET A 154 -0.57 13.29 12.31
C MET A 154 -1.19 14.54 12.96
N ASP A 155 -0.40 15.57 13.24
CA ASP A 155 -0.92 16.91 13.49
C ASP A 155 -1.44 17.55 12.18
N ILE A 156 -2.14 18.67 12.27
CA ILE A 156 -2.79 19.31 11.11
C ILE A 156 -1.76 19.77 10.07
N CYS A 157 -0.65 20.37 10.50
CA CYS A 157 0.40 20.86 9.60
C CYS A 157 1.08 19.70 8.86
N SER A 158 1.52 18.67 9.59
CA SER A 158 2.10 17.47 8.97
C SER A 158 1.11 16.76 8.06
N LEU A 159 -0.18 16.72 8.42
CA LEU A 159 -1.21 16.10 7.60
C LEU A 159 -1.29 16.78 6.22
N PHE A 160 -1.29 18.11 6.15
CA PHE A 160 -1.33 18.82 4.87
C PHE A 160 -0.05 18.61 4.05
N GLU A 161 1.13 18.71 4.67
CA GLU A 161 2.40 18.50 3.96
C GLU A 161 2.51 17.07 3.39
N GLU A 162 2.17 16.08 4.21
CA GLU A 162 2.16 14.67 3.82
C GLU A 162 1.08 14.40 2.76
N SER A 163 -0.07 15.07 2.82
CA SER A 163 -1.14 14.98 1.81
C SER A 163 -0.69 15.47 0.44
N ALA A 164 -0.11 16.67 0.38
CA ALA A 164 0.39 17.25 -0.87
C ALA A 164 1.44 16.33 -1.51
N HIS A 165 2.36 15.82 -0.69
CA HIS A 165 3.36 14.87 -1.16
C HIS A 165 2.74 13.53 -1.61
N PHE A 166 1.73 13.03 -0.91
CA PHE A 166 1.03 11.80 -1.24
C PHE A 166 0.30 11.93 -2.58
N VAL A 167 -0.43 13.02 -2.82
CA VAL A 167 -1.12 13.31 -4.09
C VAL A 167 -0.12 13.37 -5.25
N LYS A 168 1.01 14.08 -5.08
CA LYS A 168 2.08 14.12 -6.08
C LYS A 168 2.63 12.73 -6.41
N SER A 169 2.79 11.89 -5.39
CA SER A 169 3.30 10.53 -5.56
C SER A 169 2.28 9.63 -6.26
N LEU A 170 0.98 9.80 -5.98
CA LEU A 170 -0.11 9.11 -6.67
C LEU A 170 -0.13 9.45 -8.16
N ALA A 171 -0.09 10.75 -8.49
CA ALA A 171 -0.05 11.21 -9.88
C ALA A 171 1.14 10.60 -10.64
N MET A 172 2.33 10.61 -10.04
CA MET A 172 3.52 9.98 -10.61
C MET A 172 3.34 8.47 -10.83
N GLN A 173 2.74 7.76 -9.87
CA GLN A 173 2.51 6.33 -9.97
C GLN A 173 1.51 6.00 -11.10
N VAL A 174 0.46 6.81 -11.28
CA VAL A 174 -0.51 6.65 -12.39
C VAL A 174 0.19 6.90 -13.73
N GLN A 175 0.96 7.98 -13.85
CA GLN A 175 1.69 8.31 -15.07
C GLN A 175 2.64 7.17 -15.49
N VAL A 176 3.44 6.66 -14.55
CA VAL A 176 4.34 5.53 -14.79
C VAL A 176 3.59 4.28 -15.27
N MET A 177 2.43 3.98 -14.68
CA MET A 177 1.63 2.83 -15.09
C MET A 177 1.04 3.00 -16.48
N GLN A 178 0.61 4.22 -16.82
CA GLN A 178 0.11 4.56 -18.15
C GLN A 178 1.21 4.41 -19.19
N ASP A 179 2.40 4.98 -18.94
CA ASP A 179 3.55 4.88 -19.85
C ASP A 179 3.92 3.43 -20.17
N ILE A 180 3.92 2.57 -19.15
CA ILE A 180 4.20 1.14 -19.32
C ILE A 180 3.10 0.48 -20.14
N SER A 181 1.84 0.82 -19.90
CA SER A 181 0.71 0.29 -20.66
C SER A 181 0.79 0.68 -22.14
N ASP A 182 1.01 1.97 -22.42
CA ASP A 182 1.07 2.51 -23.78
C ASP A 182 2.23 1.91 -24.58
N GLN A 183 3.36 1.61 -23.93
CA GLN A 183 4.50 0.93 -24.55
C GLN A 183 4.23 -0.54 -24.87
N LEU A 184 3.38 -1.21 -24.08
CA LEU A 184 3.03 -2.62 -24.28
C LEU A 184 1.84 -2.82 -25.24
N SER A 185 1.09 -1.75 -25.52
CA SER A 185 -0.01 -1.74 -26.49
C SER A 185 0.45 -1.42 -27.92
N ARG A 186 1.75 -1.11 -28.12
CA ARG A 186 2.40 -0.97 -29.42
C ARG A 186 2.98 -2.30 -29.89
#